data_AF-A0A542KM89-F1
#
_entry.id   AF-A0A542KM89-F1
#
_cell.length_a   1.000
_cell.length_b   1.000
_cell.length_c   1.000
_cell.angle_alpha   90.00
_cell.angle_beta   90.00
_cell.angle_gamma   90.00
#
_symmetry.space_group_name_H-M   'P 1'
#
loop_
_entity.id
_entity.type
_entity.pdbx_description
1 polymer ?
#
loop_
_entity_poly.entity_id
_entity_poly.type
_entity_poly.pdbx_seq_one_letter_code
_entity_poly.pdbx_strand_id
1 'polypeptide(L)'
;MSAYTIRSGDRAAFLAGLRELVDFLTANPAVVVPRHASVAVLVDASDSAGRREGVESVAAPLGVPTEDLGQGYFDARREFGPIAYVVVAIPPEERQ
;
A
#
# COMPACT_ATOMS: atom_id res chain seq x y z
N MET A 1 14.53 -11.94 -14.09
CA MET A 1 13.67 -11.78 -12.91
C MET A 1 14.31 -10.67 -12.10
N SER A 2 13.69 -9.49 -12.08
CA SER A 2 14.19 -8.41 -11.22
C SER A 2 13.87 -8.79 -9.78
N ALA A 3 14.86 -8.69 -8.90
CA ALA A 3 14.67 -9.02 -7.48
C ALA A 3 14.00 -7.83 -6.79
N TYR A 4 12.71 -7.95 -6.46
CA TYR A 4 12.00 -7.02 -5.59
C TYR A 4 11.67 -7.70 -4.25
N THR A 5 11.52 -6.90 -3.20
CA THR A 5 11.02 -7.33 -1.90
C THR A 5 9.75 -6.57 -1.55
N ILE A 6 8.68 -7.29 -1.26
CA ILE A 6 7.46 -6.72 -0.70
C ILE A 6 7.60 -6.74 0.80
N ARG A 7 7.49 -5.58 1.45
CA ARG A 7 7.52 -5.48 2.91
C ARG A 7 6.16 -5.90 3.48
N SER A 8 5.89 -7.21 3.47
CA SER A 8 4.68 -7.81 4.04
C SER A 8 4.88 -8.19 5.51
N GLY A 9 3.84 -8.02 6.33
CA GLY A 9 3.81 -8.45 7.73
C GLY A 9 2.90 -9.65 8.00
N ASP A 10 2.66 -9.95 9.28
CA ASP A 10 1.71 -10.99 9.70
C ASP A 10 0.28 -10.59 9.32
N ARG A 11 -0.31 -11.37 8.39
CA ARG A 11 -1.64 -11.14 7.85
C ARG A 11 -2.74 -11.24 8.92
N ALA A 12 -2.64 -12.20 9.84
CA ALA A 12 -3.67 -12.44 10.85
C ALA A 12 -3.66 -11.32 11.89
N ALA A 13 -2.47 -10.93 12.36
CA ALA A 13 -2.31 -9.81 13.29
C ALA A 13 -2.81 -8.48 12.68
N PHE A 14 -2.47 -8.21 11.41
CA PHE A 14 -2.94 -7.02 10.71
C PHE A 14 -4.47 -6.94 10.63
N LEU A 15 -5.13 -8.05 10.27
CA LEU A 15 -6.59 -8.10 10.24
C LEU A 15 -7.23 -7.97 11.63
N ALA A 16 -6.59 -8.48 12.68
CA ALA A 16 -7.08 -8.35 14.04
C ALA A 16 -7.08 -6.88 14.48
N GLY A 17 -5.96 -6.17 14.27
CA GLY A 17 -5.84 -4.75 14.62
C GLY A 17 -6.83 -3.84 13.87
N LEU A 18 -7.15 -4.15 12.61
CA LEU A 18 -8.17 -3.39 11.87
C LEU A 18 -9.57 -3.55 12.48
N ARG A 19 -9.92 -4.76 12.96
CA ARG A 19 -11.22 -4.98 13.63
C ARG A 19 -11.26 -4.25 14.97
N GLU A 20 -10.18 -4.36 15.74
CA GLU A 20 -10.05 -3.64 17.02
C GLU A 20 -10.19 -2.12 16.84
N LEU A 21 -9.58 -1.54 15.80
CA LEU A 21 -9.72 -0.12 15.48
C LEU A 21 -11.18 0.27 15.19
N VAL A 22 -11.90 -0.56 14.42
CA VAL A 22 -13.33 -0.32 14.12
C VAL A 22 -14.16 -0.36 15.40
N ASP A 23 -13.92 -1.35 16.27
CA ASP A 23 -14.63 -1.47 17.54
C ASP A 23 -14.35 -0.26 18.45
N PHE A 24 -13.08 0.17 18.53
CA PHE A 24 -12.66 1.34 19.31
C PHE A 24 -13.33 2.63 18.81
N LEU A 25 -13.29 2.92 17.51
CA LEU A 25 -13.89 4.13 16.95
C LEU A 25 -15.42 4.14 17.10
N THR A 26 -16.05 2.97 17.02
CA THR A 26 -17.50 2.81 17.25
C THR A 26 -17.87 3.11 18.70
N ALA A 27 -17.07 2.64 19.66
CA ALA A 27 -17.31 2.86 21.08
C ALA A 27 -16.98 4.29 21.56
N ASN A 28 -16.19 5.06 20.81
CA ASN A 28 -15.65 6.34 21.22
C ASN A 28 -15.98 7.48 20.23
N PRO A 29 -17.24 7.95 20.16
CA PRO A 29 -17.68 8.93 19.15
C PRO A 29 -17.03 10.32 19.26
N ALA A 30 -16.34 10.61 20.37
CA ALA A 30 -15.57 11.85 20.53
C ALA A 30 -14.22 11.81 19.80
N VAL A 31 -13.74 10.63 19.39
CA VAL A 31 -12.50 10.47 18.64
C VAL A 31 -12.77 10.83 17.17
N VAL A 32 -12.10 11.86 16.68
CA VAL A 32 -12.24 12.29 15.29
C VAL A 32 -11.60 11.28 14.35
N VAL A 33 -12.24 11.05 13.20
CA VAL A 33 -11.69 10.26 12.11
C VAL A 33 -11.19 11.17 10.99
N PRO A 34 -10.12 10.80 10.29
CA PRO A 34 -9.64 11.57 9.14
C PRO A 34 -10.66 11.54 8.01
N ARG A 35 -10.65 12.58 7.17
CA ARG A 35 -11.49 12.63 5.95
C ARG A 35 -11.13 11.54 4.95
N HIS A 36 -9.85 11.19 4.86
CA HIS A 36 -9.30 10.13 4.01
C HIS A 36 -8.14 9.45 4.75
N ALA A 37 -8.01 8.13 4.58
CA ALA A 37 -6.90 7.36 5.14
C ALA A 37 -6.35 6.36 4.13
N SER A 38 -5.08 5.98 4.26
CA SER A 38 -4.44 4.99 3.39
C SER A 38 -3.68 3.95 4.19
N VAL A 39 -3.82 2.68 3.80
CA VAL A 39 -2.97 1.56 4.22
C VAL A 39 -2.04 1.23 3.07
N ALA A 40 -0.73 1.29 3.29
CA ALA A 40 0.27 1.14 2.24
C ALA A 40 1.09 -0.15 2.37
N VAL A 41 1.28 -0.84 1.25
CA VAL A 41 2.29 -1.89 1.04
C VAL A 41 3.46 -1.28 0.27
N LEU A 42 4.68 -1.47 0.78
CA LEU A 42 5.88 -0.92 0.16
C LEU A 42 6.64 -1.99 -0.62
N VAL A 43 6.92 -1.68 -1.87
CA VAL A 43 7.77 -2.47 -2.77
C VAL A 43 9.17 -1.85 -2.78
N ASP A 44 10.16 -2.66 -2.45
CA ASP A 44 11.57 -2.30 -2.46
C ASP A 44 12.27 -3.00 -3.63
N ALA A 45 12.83 -2.23 -4.55
CA ALA A 45 13.60 -2.75 -5.68
C ALA A 45 14.60 -1.69 -6.20
N SER A 46 15.79 -2.16 -6.58
CA SER A 46 16.87 -1.30 -7.07
C SER A 46 16.57 -0.70 -8.45
N ASP A 47 15.95 -1.46 -9.35
CA ASP A 47 15.66 -1.04 -10.71
C ASP A 47 14.16 -0.80 -10.96
N SER A 48 13.86 -0.02 -12.01
CA SER A 48 12.50 0.37 -12.38
C SER A 48 11.63 -0.83 -12.76
N ALA A 49 12.21 -1.84 -13.42
CA ALA A 49 11.49 -3.03 -13.85
C ALA A 49 11.01 -3.86 -12.64
N GLY A 50 11.87 -4.04 -11.63
CA GLY A 50 11.52 -4.72 -10.38
C GLY A 50 10.51 -3.94 -9.54
N ARG A 51 10.59 -2.61 -9.52
CA ARG A 51 9.56 -1.78 -8.88
C ARG A 51 8.19 -1.98 -9.53
N ARG A 52 8.15 -1.96 -10.86
CA ARG A 52 6.92 -2.23 -11.61
C ARG A 52 6.39 -3.65 -11.38
N GLU A 53 7.24 -4.66 -11.52
CA GLU A 53 6.87 -6.07 -11.32
C GLU A 53 6.33 -6.31 -9.90
N GLY A 54 6.96 -5.70 -8.90
CA GLY A 54 6.51 -5.79 -7.51
C GLY A 54 5.14 -5.12 -7.29
N VAL A 55 4.89 -3.95 -7.86
CA VAL A 55 3.57 -3.29 -7.79
C VAL A 55 2.51 -4.13 -8.51
N GLU A 56 2.79 -4.62 -9.71
CA GLU A 56 1.90 -5.47 -10.49
C GLU A 56 1.50 -6.75 -9.72
N SER A 57 2.44 -7.35 -8.98
CA SER A 57 2.18 -8.56 -8.18
C SER A 57 1.16 -8.33 -7.05
N VAL A 58 1.12 -7.13 -6.46
CA VAL A 58 0.17 -6.74 -5.40
C VAL A 58 -1.11 -6.18 -6.00
N ALA A 59 -1.03 -5.48 -7.14
CA ALA A 59 -2.18 -4.92 -7.86
C ALA A 59 -3.11 -6.01 -8.40
N ALA A 60 -2.57 -7.14 -8.88
CA ALA A 60 -3.33 -8.24 -9.44
C ALA A 60 -4.42 -8.80 -8.49
N PRO A 61 -4.14 -9.20 -7.24
CA PRO A 61 -5.19 -9.64 -6.30
C PRO A 61 -6.12 -8.52 -5.84
N LEU A 62 -5.70 -7.25 -5.93
CA LEU A 62 -6.58 -6.11 -5.67
C LEU A 62 -7.58 -5.86 -6.81
N GLY A 63 -7.29 -6.35 -8.03
CA GLY A 63 -8.12 -6.15 -9.22
C GLY A 63 -8.07 -4.72 -9.74
N VAL A 64 -6.93 -4.04 -9.59
CA VAL A 64 -6.71 -2.65 -10.01
C VAL A 64 -5.48 -2.57 -10.92
N PRO A 65 -5.44 -1.62 -11.88
CA PRO A 65 -4.27 -1.43 -12.71
C PRO A 65 -3.10 -0.85 -11.92
N THR A 66 -1.88 -1.15 -12.38
CA THR A 66 -0.67 -0.42 -11.96
C THR A 66 -0.56 0.88 -12.75
N GLU A 67 -0.38 1.98 -12.05
CA GLU A 67 -0.13 3.30 -12.61
C GLU A 67 1.38 3.59 -12.61
N ASP A 68 1.87 4.20 -13.69
CA ASP A 68 3.23 4.72 -13.82
C ASP A 68 3.17 6.23 -13.63
N LEU A 69 3.71 6.71 -12.52
CA LEU A 69 3.67 8.12 -12.15
C LEU A 69 4.89 8.89 -12.71
N GLY A 70 5.73 8.23 -13.51
CA GLY A 70 6.97 8.76 -14.04
C GLY A 70 8.14 8.66 -13.04
N GLN A 71 9.37 8.92 -13.51
CA GLN A 71 10.60 8.90 -12.68
C GLN A 71 10.84 7.58 -11.92
N GLY A 72 10.24 6.47 -12.37
CA GLY A 72 10.35 5.17 -11.71
C GLY A 72 9.47 5.00 -10.47
N TYR A 73 8.47 5.87 -10.29
CA TYR A 73 7.38 5.72 -9.32
C TYR A 73 6.25 4.88 -9.92
N PHE A 74 5.83 3.86 -9.18
CA PHE A 74 4.68 3.04 -9.56
C PHE A 74 3.76 2.89 -8.35
N ASP A 75 2.45 2.92 -8.59
CA ASP A 75 1.47 2.61 -7.56
C ASP A 75 0.25 1.85 -8.11
N ALA A 76 -0.53 1.32 -7.19
CA ALA A 76 -1.84 0.76 -7.46
C ALA A 76 -2.69 0.98 -6.22
N ARG A 77 -3.95 1.34 -6.40
CA ARG A 77 -4.85 1.62 -5.26
C ARG A 77 -6.25 1.08 -5.47
N ARG A 78 -6.83 0.59 -4.39
CA ARG A 78 -8.26 0.24 -4.30
C ARG A 78 -8.90 0.97 -3.14
N GLU A 79 -10.05 1.59 -3.40
CA GLU A 79 -10.81 2.34 -2.39
C GLU A 79 -11.88 1.45 -1.72
N PHE A 80 -12.06 1.67 -0.42
CA PHE A 80 -13.09 1.11 0.43
C PHE A 80 -13.77 2.27 1.18
N GLY A 81 -14.66 2.98 0.49
CA GLY A 81 -15.17 4.27 0.98
C GLY A 81 -14.02 5.28 1.12
N PRO A 82 -13.85 5.97 2.26
CA PRO A 82 -12.79 6.96 2.45
C PRO A 82 -11.40 6.34 2.73
N ILE A 83 -11.26 5.02 2.74
CA ILE A 83 -10.01 4.31 3.04
C ILE A 83 -9.45 3.70 1.74
N ALA A 84 -8.20 4.01 1.42
CA ALA A 84 -7.48 3.41 0.32
C ALA A 84 -6.53 2.30 0.81
N TYR A 85 -6.51 1.16 0.10
CA TYR A 85 -5.43 0.19 0.20
C TYR A 85 -4.51 0.40 -1.00
N VAL A 86 -3.27 0.78 -0.75
CA VAL A 86 -2.30 1.18 -1.77
C VAL A 86 -1.07 0.30 -1.74
N VAL A 87 -0.48 0.05 -2.91
CA VAL A 87 0.88 -0.45 -3.04
C VAL A 87 1.70 0.61 -3.75
N VAL A 88 2.91 0.87 -3.27
CA VAL A 88 3.77 1.91 -3.83
C VAL A 88 5.20 1.39 -3.95
N ALA A 89 5.81 1.63 -5.11
CA ALA A 89 7.25 1.52 -5.30
C ALA A 89 7.83 2.91 -5.55
N ILE A 90 8.72 3.34 -4.66
CA ILE A 90 9.38 4.64 -4.73
C ILE A 90 10.82 4.40 -5.18
N PRO A 91 11.35 5.14 -6.18
CA PRO A 91 12.76 5.05 -6.54
C PRO A 91 13.62 5.44 -5.32
N PRO A 92 14.75 4.76 -5.08
CA PRO A 92 15.69 5.21 -4.07
C PRO A 92 16.10 6.66 -4.37
N GLU A 93 16.25 7.48 -3.33
CA GLU A 93 16.76 8.84 -3.49
C GLU A 93 18.05 8.79 -4.32
N GLU A 94 18.09 9.55 -5.42
CA GLU A 94 19.35 9.84 -6.09
C GLU A 94 20.22 10.54 -5.05
N ARG A 95 21.17 9.81 -4.45
CA ARG A 95 22.22 10.43 -3.64
C ARG A 95 23.00 11.34 -4.58
N GLN A 96 22.73 12.64 -4.48
CA GLN A 96 23.58 13.70 -5.03
C GLN A 96 24.94 13.71 -4.33
#